data_AF-I6RAW0-F1
#
_entry.id   AF-I6RAW0-F1
#
_cell.length_a   1.000
_cell.length_b   1.000
_cell.length_c   1.000
_cell.angle_alpha   90.00
_cell.angle_beta   90.00
_cell.angle_gamma   90.00
#
_symmetry.space_group_name_H-M   'P 1'
#
loop_
_entity.id
_entity.type
_entity.pdbx_description
1 polymer ?
#
loop_
_entity_poly.entity_id
_entity_poly.type
_entity_poly.pdbx_seq_one_letter_code
_entity_poly.pdbx_strand_id
1 'polypeptide(L)'
;VIEGITGFHMGPFNADCDVVDKDDVQKVIQTVKRALKVYGTPAFAEMIQNCMTQDLSWKGPAKKWEQFLLSLGAAGSEAGIDADEIAPLAKENVATP
;
A
#
# COMPACT_ATOMS: atom_id res chain seq x y z
N VAL A 1 -3.47 -2.58 3.46
CA VAL A 1 -3.95 -2.24 4.81
C VAL A 1 -4.09 -3.53 5.60
N ILE A 2 -3.44 -3.59 6.75
CA ILE A 2 -3.67 -4.63 7.76
C ILE A 2 -4.60 -4.00 8.79
N GLU A 3 -5.81 -4.53 8.95
CA GLU A 3 -6.87 -3.93 9.78
C GLU A 3 -6.37 -3.65 11.20
N GLY A 4 -6.52 -2.40 11.65
CA GLY A 4 -6.09 -1.95 12.97
C GLY A 4 -4.58 -1.83 13.17
N ILE A 5 -3.75 -2.29 12.23
CA ILE A 5 -2.28 -2.26 12.33
C ILE A 5 -1.69 -1.17 11.44
N THR A 6 -2.10 -1.11 10.16
CA THR A 6 -1.64 -0.08 9.19
C THR A 6 -2.79 0.72 8.58
N GLY A 7 -4.01 0.52 9.07
CA GLY A 7 -5.19 1.29 8.66
C GLY A 7 -6.50 0.58 8.95
N PHE A 8 -7.58 1.10 8.37
CA PHE A 8 -8.93 0.55 8.53
C PHE A 8 -9.54 0.31 7.15
N HIS A 9 -9.93 -0.93 6.88
CA HIS A 9 -10.55 -1.35 5.65
C HIS A 9 -12.05 -1.01 5.66
N MET A 10 -12.57 -0.53 4.53
CA MET A 10 -13.98 -0.15 4.37
C MET A 10 -14.85 -1.24 3.75
N GLY A 11 -14.24 -2.32 3.26
CA GLY A 11 -14.91 -3.34 2.45
C GLY A 11 -14.95 -2.94 0.97
N PRO A 12 -15.44 -3.85 0.10
CA PRO A 12 -15.61 -3.56 -1.31
C PRO A 12 -16.72 -2.53 -1.51
N PHE A 13 -16.52 -1.64 -2.47
CA PHE A 13 -17.53 -0.70 -2.96
C PHE A 13 -18.21 -1.25 -4.21
N ASN A 14 -19.35 -0.67 -4.54
CA ASN A 14 -20.02 -0.84 -5.82
C ASN A 14 -19.07 -0.43 -6.94
N ALA A 15 -18.95 -1.29 -7.95
CA ALA A 15 -18.03 -1.08 -9.07
C ALA A 15 -18.61 -0.16 -10.16
N ASP A 16 -19.91 0.13 -10.10
CA ASP A 16 -20.55 1.09 -11.01
C ASP A 16 -20.14 2.53 -10.64
N CYS A 17 -19.26 3.10 -11.47
CA CYS A 17 -18.71 4.43 -11.23
C CYS A 17 -19.72 5.58 -11.43
N ASP A 18 -20.84 5.31 -12.11
CA ASP A 18 -21.89 6.31 -12.35
C ASP A 18 -22.87 6.38 -11.16
N VAL A 19 -22.71 5.51 -10.16
CA VAL A 19 -23.60 5.39 -9.00
C VAL A 19 -22.87 5.68 -7.70
N VAL A 20 -23.44 6.56 -6.89
CA VAL A 20 -23.05 6.70 -5.48
C VAL A 20 -23.96 5.80 -4.65
N ASP A 21 -23.45 4.61 -4.32
CA ASP A 21 -24.17 3.64 -3.52
C ASP A 21 -24.33 4.14 -2.07
N LYS A 22 -25.57 4.12 -1.57
CA LYS A 22 -25.87 4.56 -0.21
C LYS A 22 -25.20 3.69 0.85
N ASP A 23 -25.02 2.40 0.57
CA ASP A 23 -24.37 1.48 1.49
C ASP A 23 -22.87 1.76 1.57
N ASP A 24 -22.24 2.15 0.46
CA ASP A 24 -20.84 2.57 0.45
C ASP A 24 -20.62 3.87 1.21
N VAL A 25 -21.54 4.82 1.08
CA VAL A 25 -21.53 6.04 1.91
C VAL A 25 -21.61 5.67 3.40
N GLN A 26 -22.43 4.69 3.78
CA GLN A 26 -22.46 4.22 5.18
C GLN A 26 -21.16 3.54 5.60
N LYS A 27 -20.53 2.72 4.75
CA LYS A 27 -19.23 2.08 5.04
C LYS A 27 -18.14 3.13 5.32
N VAL A 28 -18.10 4.20 4.50
CA VAL A 28 -17.19 5.33 4.71
C VAL A 28 -17.44 5.99 6.06
N ILE A 29 -18.69 6.40 6.34
CA ILE A 29 -19.06 7.07 7.58
C ILE A 29 -18.67 6.24 8.80
N GLN A 30 -19.00 4.95 8.79
CA GLN A 30 -18.71 4.05 9.90
C GLN A 30 -17.20 3.89 10.11
N THR A 31 -16.44 3.72 9.03
CA THR A 31 -14.98 3.52 9.12
C THR A 31 -14.25 4.78 9.57
N VAL A 32 -14.63 5.95 9.06
CA VAL A 32 -14.04 7.22 9.53
C VAL A 32 -14.35 7.46 11.01
N LYS A 33 -15.57 7.17 11.47
CA LYS A 33 -15.90 7.22 12.90
C LYS A 33 -15.03 6.27 13.75
N ARG A 34 -14.73 5.07 13.25
CA ARG A 34 -13.81 4.13 13.94
C ARG A 34 -12.38 4.69 13.98
N ALA A 35 -11.87 5.20 12.87
CA ALA A 35 -10.53 5.79 12.80
C ALA A 35 -10.39 6.99 13.75
N LEU A 36 -11.39 7.87 13.81
CA LEU A 36 -11.40 9.03 14.71
C LEU A 36 -11.34 8.66 16.19
N LYS A 37 -11.90 7.50 16.59
CA LYS A 37 -11.79 7.02 17.99
C LYS A 37 -10.35 6.62 18.36
N VAL A 38 -9.53 6.27 17.38
CA VAL A 38 -8.14 5.86 17.58
C VAL A 38 -7.18 7.05 17.46
N TYR A 39 -7.54 8.08 16.70
CA TYR A 39 -6.72 9.28 16.52
C TYR A 39 -6.23 9.88 17.85
N GLY A 40 -4.93 10.16 17.93
CA GLY A 40 -4.28 10.73 19.13
C GLY A 40 -4.03 9.75 20.28
N THR A 41 -4.46 8.48 20.17
CA THR A 41 -4.17 7.45 21.18
C THR A 41 -2.79 6.82 20.95
N PRO A 42 -2.23 6.10 21.94
CA PRO A 42 -0.99 5.32 21.74
C PRO A 42 -1.09 4.30 20.59
N ALA A 43 -2.27 3.70 20.39
CA ALA A 43 -2.50 2.79 19.27
C ALA A 43 -2.38 3.48 17.89
N PHE A 44 -2.71 4.78 17.80
CA PHE A 44 -2.45 5.56 16.59
C PHE A 44 -0.96 5.82 16.37
N ALA A 45 -0.20 6.11 17.43
CA ALA A 45 1.24 6.25 17.32
C ALA A 45 1.91 4.93 16.87
N GLU A 46 1.46 3.79 17.40
CA GLU A 46 1.89 2.47 16.96
C GLU A 46 1.53 2.23 15.49
N MET A 47 0.31 2.56 15.06
CA MET A 47 -0.10 2.48 13.65
C MET A 47 0.80 3.32 12.73
N ILE A 48 1.21 4.52 13.15
CA ILE A 48 2.18 5.35 12.39
C ILE A 48 3.51 4.62 12.25
N GLN A 49 4.06 4.07 13.33
CA GLN A 49 5.33 3.33 13.28
C GLN A 49 5.22 2.07 12.40
N ASN A 50 4.11 1.33 12.51
CA ASN A 50 3.83 0.19 11.65
C ASN A 50 3.76 0.60 10.18
N CYS A 51 3.16 1.76 9.86
CA CYS A 51 3.14 2.28 8.50
C CYS A 51 4.55 2.61 7.99
N MET A 52 5.37 3.28 8.80
CA MET A 52 6.73 3.73 8.43
C MET A 52 7.77 2.60 8.33
N THR A 53 7.54 1.48 9.00
CA THR A 53 8.49 0.34 9.04
C THR A 53 8.27 -0.68 7.92
N GLN A 54 7.22 -0.51 7.09
CA GLN A 54 7.00 -1.36 5.94
C GLN A 54 8.08 -1.16 4.88
N ASP A 55 8.63 -2.26 4.38
CA ASP A 55 9.42 -2.25 3.15
C ASP A 55 8.47 -2.11 1.94
N LEU A 56 8.33 -0.87 1.47
CA LEU A 56 7.55 -0.50 0.27
C LEU A 56 8.45 -0.26 -0.95
N SER A 57 9.69 -0.74 -0.90
CA SER A 57 10.64 -0.69 -2.02
C SER A 57 10.27 -1.69 -3.12
N TRP A 58 10.90 -1.58 -4.28
CA TRP A 58 10.76 -2.55 -5.36
C TRP A 58 11.53 -3.84 -5.13
N LYS A 59 12.37 -3.92 -4.10
CA LYS A 59 13.24 -5.09 -3.84
C LYS A 59 12.44 -6.41 -3.78
N GLY A 60 11.38 -6.44 -2.98
CA GLY A 60 10.50 -7.60 -2.87
C GLY A 60 9.68 -7.87 -4.13
N PRO A 61 8.88 -6.89 -4.63
CA PRO A 61 8.07 -7.06 -5.83
C PRO A 61 8.87 -7.44 -7.08
N ALA A 62 10.04 -6.84 -7.32
CA ALA A 62 10.88 -7.13 -8.48
C ALA A 62 11.38 -8.58 -8.46
N LYS A 63 11.77 -9.12 -7.30
CA LYS A 63 12.18 -10.53 -7.19
C LYS A 63 11.04 -11.50 -7.52
N LYS A 64 9.79 -11.17 -7.13
CA LYS A 64 8.61 -11.96 -7.50
C LYS A 64 8.34 -11.92 -8.99
N TRP A 65 8.49 -10.76 -9.62
CA TRP A 65 8.38 -10.62 -11.07
C TRP A 65 9.45 -11.42 -11.79
N GLU A 66 10.71 -11.34 -11.36
CA GLU A 66 11.80 -12.16 -11.90
C GLU A 66 11.46 -13.65 -11.84
N GLN A 67 11.06 -14.16 -10.67
CA GLN A 67 10.66 -15.57 -10.52
C GLN A 67 9.54 -15.96 -11.48
N PHE A 68 8.52 -15.12 -11.61
CA PHE A 68 7.41 -15.35 -12.54
C PHE A 68 7.90 -15.36 -14.00
N LEU A 69 8.71 -14.39 -14.42
CA LEU A 69 9.22 -14.29 -15.79
C LEU A 69 10.16 -15.46 -16.14
N LEU A 70 11.02 -15.87 -15.21
CA LEU A 70 11.87 -17.05 -15.37
C LEU A 70 11.03 -18.34 -15.54
N SER A 71 9.89 -18.44 -14.86
CA SER A 71 8.98 -19.59 -15.00
C SER A 71 8.34 -19.70 -16.40
N LEU A 72 8.37 -18.63 -17.21
CA LEU A 72 7.89 -18.65 -18.59
C LEU A 72 8.87 -19.30 -19.57
N GLY A 73 10.11 -19.59 -19.14
CA GLY A 73 11.04 -20.47 -19.88
C GLY A 73 11.63 -19.87 -21.17
N ALA A 74 11.75 -18.54 -21.28
CA ALA A 74 12.40 -17.91 -22.43
C ALA A 74 13.88 -18.35 -22.55
N ALA A 75 14.32 -18.71 -23.76
CA ALA A 75 15.69 -19.19 -24.00
C ALA A 75 16.75 -18.15 -23.60
N GLY A 76 17.77 -18.60 -22.85
CA GLY A 76 18.84 -17.73 -22.34
C GLY A 76 18.48 -16.89 -21.11
N SER A 77 17.35 -17.17 -20.46
CA SER A 77 16.96 -16.46 -19.23
C SER A 77 17.76 -16.97 -18.02
N GLU A 78 18.29 -16.03 -17.24
CA GLU A 78 19.06 -16.31 -16.02
C GLU A 78 18.58 -15.38 -14.90
N ALA A 79 18.82 -15.77 -13.65
CA ALA A 79 18.54 -14.91 -12.52
C ALA A 79 19.47 -13.68 -12.54
N GLY A 80 18.90 -12.50 -12.31
CA GLY A 80 19.63 -11.27 -12.13
C GLY A 80 20.39 -11.22 -10.81
N ILE A 81 21.28 -10.23 -10.72
CA ILE A 81 22.03 -9.94 -9.51
C ILE A 81 21.19 -9.13 -8.53
N ASP A 82 21.34 -9.41 -7.23
CA ASP A 82 20.76 -8.57 -6.20
C ASP A 82 21.54 -7.25 -6.16
N ALA A 83 20.87 -6.15 -6.47
CA ALA A 83 21.42 -4.80 -6.46
C ALA A 83 20.55 -3.89 -5.58
N ASP A 84 21.15 -2.82 -5.08
CA ASP A 84 20.42 -1.80 -4.36
C ASP A 84 19.47 -1.05 -5.30
N GLU A 85 18.28 -0.74 -4.81
CA GLU A 85 17.33 0.07 -5.57
C GLU A 85 17.93 1.45 -5.80
N ILE A 86 18.15 1.78 -7.07
CA ILE A 86 18.52 3.13 -7.47
C ILE A 86 17.21 3.87 -7.67
N ALA A 87 16.79 4.66 -6.69
CA ALA A 87 15.71 5.60 -6.88
C ALA A 87 16.07 6.51 -8.08
N PRO A 88 15.19 6.66 -9.09
CA PRO A 88 15.39 7.74 -10.05
C PRO A 88 15.50 9.04 -9.26
N LEU A 89 16.45 9.92 -9.62
CA LEU A 89 16.59 11.25 -9.00
C LEU A 89 15.20 11.89 -8.97
N ALA A 90 14.59 11.90 -7.79
CA ALA A 90 13.28 12.49 -7.62
C ALA A 90 13.44 13.96 -8.02
N LYS A 91 12.78 14.39 -9.09
CA LYS A 91 12.56 15.83 -9.27
C LYS A 91 11.86 16.28 -7.99
N GLU A 92 12.52 17.15 -7.23
CA GLU A 92 12.04 17.75 -5.99
C GLU A 92 10.60 18.24 -6.19
N ASN A 93 9.63 17.45 -5.75
CA ASN A 93 8.29 17.96 -5.44
C ASN A 93 8.17 17.95 -3.91
N VAL A 94 9.10 18.65 -3.25
CA VAL A 94 8.96 19.00 -1.84
C VAL A 94 7.92 20.11 -1.79
N ALA A 95 6.78 19.85 -1.17
CA ALA A 95 5.84 20.92 -0.83
C ALA A 95 6.55 21.88 0.13
N THR A 96 6.78 23.12 -0.30
CA THR A 96 7.29 24.21 0.55
C THR A 96 6.26 24.57 1.64
N PRO A 97 6.71 25.12 2.80
CA PRO A 97 5.86 25.38 3.98
C PRO A 97 4.65 26.27 3.72
#